data_AF-E4KNB0-F1
#
_entry.id   AF-E4KNB0-F1
#
_cell.length_a   1.000
_cell.length_b   1.000
_cell.length_c   1.000
_cell.angle_alpha   90.00
_cell.angle_beta   90.00
_cell.angle_gamma   90.00
#
_symmetry.space_group_name_H-M   'P 1'
#
loop_
_entity.id
_entity.type
_entity.pdbx_description
1 polymer ?
#
loop_
_entity_poly.entity_id
_entity_poly.type
_entity_poly.pdbx_seq_one_letter_code
_entity_poly.pdbx_strand_id
1 'polypeptide(L)'
;MPIVHAEEYVSESAVATGKDGEFERETGMEYDLSKAPFYAIQIAPGIHHTMGGLSINTEAQVLNEDRRAISGLYAAGEVVGGVHGSNRLGGKAVADIIVFGRQAGNQATSFVKE
;
A
#
# COMPACT_ATOMS: atom_id res chain seq x y z
N MET A 1 -2.64 -26.38 -5.38
CA MET A 1 -1.33 -25.71 -5.44
C MET A 1 -0.50 -26.25 -4.28
N PRO A 2 0.72 -26.76 -4.52
CA PRO A 2 1.59 -27.11 -3.41
C PRO A 2 1.99 -25.82 -2.68
N ILE A 3 1.95 -25.86 -1.35
CA ILE A 3 2.46 -24.81 -0.47
C ILE A 3 3.98 -24.84 -0.65
N VAL A 4 4.52 -23.82 -1.32
CA VAL A 4 5.97 -23.59 -1.34
C VAL A 4 6.30 -23.05 0.05
N HIS A 5 7.10 -23.79 0.83
CA HIS A 5 7.65 -23.28 2.07
C HIS A 5 8.57 -22.11 1.72
N ALA A 6 8.11 -20.88 1.98
CA ALA A 6 8.96 -19.71 1.95
C ALA A 6 9.67 -19.63 3.29
N GLU A 7 10.91 -20.10 3.33
CA GLU A 7 11.83 -19.82 4.44
C GLU A 7 12.58 -18.54 4.07
N GLU A 8 12.17 -17.40 4.64
CA GLU A 8 13.00 -16.19 4.58
C GLU A 8 14.08 -16.31 5.65
N TYR A 9 15.31 -16.59 5.21
CA TYR A 9 16.49 -16.64 6.07
C TYR A 9 17.55 -15.68 5.54
N VAL A 10 18.11 -14.87 6.44
CA VAL A 10 19.31 -14.06 6.16
C VAL A 10 20.40 -14.63 7.04
N SER A 11 21.53 -15.01 6.44
CA SER A 11 22.62 -15.59 7.21
C SER A 11 23.20 -14.59 8.23
N GLU A 12 23.67 -15.09 9.36
CA GLU A 12 24.34 -14.25 10.37
C GLU A 12 25.55 -13.50 9.79
N SER A 13 26.26 -14.12 8.83
CA SER A 13 27.35 -13.47 8.10
C SER A 13 26.86 -12.32 7.23
N ALA A 14 25.69 -12.45 6.58
CA ALA A 14 25.10 -11.38 5.80
C ALA A 14 24.67 -10.21 6.69
N VAL A 15 24.09 -10.50 7.87
CA VAL A 15 23.78 -9.50 8.89
C VAL A 15 25.05 -8.78 9.36
N ALA A 16 26.09 -9.52 9.74
CA ALA A 16 27.33 -8.94 10.26
C ALA A 16 28.07 -8.04 9.24
N THR A 17 27.95 -8.35 7.95
CA THR A 17 28.61 -7.59 6.88
C THR A 17 27.70 -6.54 6.24
N GLY A 18 26.39 -6.56 6.54
CA GLY A 18 25.38 -5.76 5.87
C GLY A 18 25.23 -6.09 4.37
N LYS A 19 25.63 -7.28 3.94
CA LYS A 19 25.61 -7.70 2.53
C LYS A 19 25.04 -9.12 2.41
N ASP A 20 23.82 -9.21 1.91
CA ASP A 20 23.23 -10.49 1.53
C ASP A 20 23.61 -10.85 0.09
N GLY A 21 24.51 -11.82 -0.05
CA GLY A 21 24.96 -12.32 -1.35
C GLY A 21 24.04 -13.36 -1.98
N GLU A 22 23.00 -13.82 -1.27
CA GLU A 22 22.12 -14.89 -1.75
C GLU A 22 20.83 -14.33 -2.36
N PHE A 23 20.16 -13.41 -1.67
CA PHE A 23 18.88 -12.82 -2.10
C PHE A 23 18.91 -11.30 -2.27
N GLU A 24 20.09 -10.69 -2.17
CA GLU A 24 20.33 -9.26 -2.40
C GLU A 24 19.48 -8.34 -1.49
N ARG A 25 19.18 -8.80 -0.26
CA ARG A 25 18.48 -7.98 0.73
C ARG A 25 19.31 -6.76 1.13
N GLU A 26 18.74 -5.57 0.97
CA GLU A 26 19.41 -4.30 1.31
C GLU A 26 18.98 -3.69 2.66
N THR A 27 17.87 -4.14 3.25
CA THR A 27 17.28 -3.54 4.47
C THR A 27 16.85 -4.60 5.47
N GLY A 28 16.56 -4.24 6.73
CA GLY A 28 16.01 -5.16 7.70
C GLY A 28 17.01 -6.20 8.20
N MET A 29 18.31 -5.88 8.18
CA MET A 29 19.41 -6.74 8.63
C MET A 29 20.02 -6.23 9.95
N GLU A 30 19.20 -5.62 10.81
CA GLU A 30 19.67 -5.03 12.07
C GLU A 30 19.85 -6.08 13.18
N TYR A 31 19.25 -7.26 13.02
CA TYR A 31 19.22 -8.32 14.03
C TYR A 31 19.62 -9.66 13.41
N ASP A 32 20.57 -10.35 14.04
CA ASP A 32 20.87 -11.76 13.75
C ASP A 32 19.90 -12.70 14.49
N LEU A 33 19.95 -13.98 14.13
CA LEU A 33 19.15 -15.04 14.75
C LEU A 33 20.01 -15.93 15.67
N SER A 34 21.02 -15.36 16.34
CA SER A 34 21.97 -16.13 17.16
C SER A 34 21.43 -16.50 18.56
N LYS A 35 20.29 -15.94 18.98
CA LYS A 35 19.76 -16.06 20.35
C LYS A 35 18.38 -16.69 20.40
N ALA A 36 18.28 -17.76 21.18
CA ALA A 36 17.02 -18.42 21.54
C ALA A 36 16.18 -17.55 22.51
N PRO A 37 14.86 -17.80 22.60
CA PRO A 37 14.07 -18.80 21.87
C PRO A 37 13.82 -18.42 20.41
N PHE A 38 13.76 -19.42 19.54
CA PHE A 38 13.40 -19.25 18.13
C PHE A 38 11.89 -19.38 17.94
N TYR A 39 11.37 -18.65 16.95
CA TYR A 39 9.95 -18.64 16.61
C TYR A 39 9.77 -18.92 15.12
N ALA A 40 8.68 -19.60 14.77
CA ALA A 40 8.29 -19.86 13.40
C ALA A 40 6.81 -19.54 13.20
N ILE A 41 6.46 -18.98 12.05
CA ILE A 41 5.09 -18.62 11.67
C ILE A 41 4.85 -19.15 10.26
N GLN A 42 3.80 -19.94 10.07
CA GLN A 42 3.38 -20.37 8.74
C GLN A 42 2.65 -19.22 8.02
N ILE A 43 3.10 -18.88 6.81
CA ILE A 43 2.54 -17.78 6.01
C ILE A 43 2.08 -18.27 4.62
N ALA A 44 1.13 -17.55 4.03
CA ALA A 44 0.68 -17.77 2.66
C ALA A 44 0.18 -16.44 2.05
N PRO A 45 0.21 -16.27 0.72
CA PRO A 45 -0.36 -15.10 0.06
C PRO A 45 -1.88 -14.98 0.29
N GLY A 46 -2.37 -13.75 0.42
CA GLY A 46 -3.78 -13.43 0.51
C GLY A 46 -4.12 -12.19 -0.32
N ILE A 47 -5.37 -12.10 -0.78
CA ILE A 47 -5.87 -10.86 -1.40
C ILE A 47 -5.81 -9.76 -0.34
N HIS A 48 -5.22 -8.61 -0.70
CA HIS A 48 -4.88 -7.58 0.27
C HIS A 48 -5.48 -6.20 -0.04
N HIS A 49 -5.45 -5.77 -1.31
CA HIS A 49 -5.86 -4.42 -1.69
C HIS A 49 -6.25 -4.36 -3.17
N THR A 50 -7.24 -3.55 -3.53
CA THR A 50 -7.63 -3.27 -4.92
C THR A 50 -7.24 -1.86 -5.33
N MET A 51 -6.24 -1.73 -6.20
CA MET A 51 -5.72 -0.42 -6.64
C MET A 51 -6.61 0.32 -7.66
N GLY A 52 -7.56 -0.39 -8.28
CA GLY A 52 -8.53 0.17 -9.19
C GLY A 52 -9.74 0.76 -8.46
N GLY A 53 -10.61 1.47 -9.18
CA GLY A 53 -11.80 2.08 -8.58
C GLY A 53 -12.32 3.26 -9.39
N LEU A 54 -13.12 4.11 -8.74
CA LEU A 54 -13.62 5.35 -9.31
C LEU A 54 -12.47 6.27 -9.72
N SER A 55 -12.56 6.89 -10.89
CA SER A 55 -11.57 7.89 -11.28
C SER A 55 -11.91 9.23 -10.65
N ILE A 56 -10.91 9.88 -10.07
CA ILE A 56 -11.04 11.23 -9.49
C ILE A 56 -10.03 12.19 -10.12
N ASN A 57 -10.27 13.49 -9.98
CA ASN A 57 -9.25 14.52 -10.15
C ASN A 57 -8.55 14.85 -8.81
N THR A 58 -7.63 15.81 -8.82
CA THR A 58 -6.88 16.24 -7.63
C THR A 58 -7.75 16.90 -6.55
N GLU A 59 -8.99 17.24 -6.89
CA GLU A 59 -10.00 17.77 -5.97
C GLU A 59 -10.94 16.68 -5.43
N ALA A 60 -10.62 15.40 -5.65
CA ALA A 60 -11.43 14.26 -5.23
C ALA A 60 -12.85 14.22 -5.84
N GLN A 61 -13.10 14.97 -6.92
CA GLN A 61 -14.35 14.88 -7.68
C GLN A 61 -14.34 13.62 -8.54
N VAL A 62 -15.43 12.86 -8.50
CA VAL A 62 -15.58 11.66 -9.35
C VAL A 62 -15.77 12.09 -10.80
N LEU A 63 -15.04 11.42 -11.71
CA LEU A 63 -15.10 11.65 -13.14
C LEU A 63 -16.00 10.64 -13.83
N ASN A 64 -16.79 11.11 -14.80
CA ASN A 64 -17.51 10.25 -15.71
C ASN A 64 -16.60 9.69 -16.83
N GLU A 65 -17.18 8.93 -17.77
CA GLU A 65 -16.46 8.32 -18.90
C GLU A 65 -15.78 9.36 -19.81
N ASP A 66 -16.37 10.56 -19.94
CA ASP A 66 -15.81 11.69 -20.70
C ASP A 66 -14.74 12.50 -19.93
N ARG A 67 -14.27 11.99 -18.77
CA ARG A 67 -13.31 12.68 -17.89
C ARG A 67 -13.83 14.00 -17.31
N ARG A 68 -15.15 14.20 -17.24
CA ARG A 68 -15.79 15.37 -16.65
C ARG A 68 -16.21 15.08 -15.21
N ALA A 69 -16.03 16.06 -14.32
CA ALA A 69 -16.47 15.96 -12.95
C ALA A 69 -18.00 15.82 -12.87
N ILE A 70 -18.46 14.84 -12.09
CA ILE A 70 -19.88 14.68 -11.74
C ILE A 70 -20.17 15.63 -10.58
N SER A 71 -21.08 16.60 -10.82
CA SER A 71 -21.41 17.64 -9.84
C SER A 71 -21.91 17.02 -8.53
N GLY A 72 -21.32 17.47 -7.41
CA GLY A 72 -21.67 17.02 -6.06
C GLY A 72 -21.18 15.63 -5.66
N LEU A 73 -20.47 14.89 -6.53
CA LEU A 73 -19.98 13.55 -6.23
C LEU A 73 -18.46 13.53 -5.99
N TYR A 74 -18.08 13.10 -4.78
CA TYR A 74 -16.69 13.03 -4.33
C TYR A 74 -16.38 11.62 -3.80
N ALA A 75 -15.13 11.18 -3.94
CA ALA A 75 -14.68 9.87 -3.46
C ALA A 75 -13.23 9.94 -2.96
N ALA A 76 -12.89 9.09 -2.00
CA ALA A 76 -11.56 9.01 -1.42
C ALA A 76 -11.29 7.62 -0.83
N GLY A 77 -10.01 7.24 -0.75
CA GLY A 77 -9.56 5.95 -0.24
C GLY A 77 -9.65 4.82 -1.27
N GLU A 78 -9.62 3.57 -0.82
CA GLU A 78 -9.50 2.37 -1.67
C GLU A 78 -10.63 2.19 -2.71
N VAL A 79 -11.76 2.91 -2.57
CA VAL A 79 -12.81 2.96 -3.61
C VAL A 79 -12.35 3.68 -4.89
N VAL A 80 -11.27 4.45 -4.82
CA VAL A 80 -10.71 5.26 -5.90
C VAL A 80 -9.57 4.51 -6.61
N GLY A 81 -9.55 4.62 -7.94
CA GLY A 81 -8.47 4.11 -8.77
C GLY A 81 -7.45 5.19 -9.16
N GLY A 82 -6.24 4.75 -9.51
CA GLY A 82 -5.20 5.58 -10.14
C GLY A 82 -4.16 6.16 -9.19
N VAL A 83 -4.44 6.30 -7.89
CA VAL A 83 -3.48 6.79 -6.88
C VAL A 83 -2.27 5.85 -6.74
N HIS A 84 -2.51 4.55 -6.89
CA HIS A 84 -1.49 3.51 -6.67
C HIS A 84 -1.02 2.80 -7.96
N GLY A 85 -1.58 3.15 -9.12
CA GLY A 85 -1.25 2.48 -10.38
C GLY A 85 -1.45 0.96 -10.32
N SER A 86 -0.47 0.19 -10.79
CA SER A 86 -0.51 -1.27 -10.82
C SER A 86 -0.10 -1.94 -9.51
N ASN A 87 0.55 -1.23 -8.59
CA ASN A 87 1.02 -1.79 -7.33
C ASN A 87 1.10 -0.72 -6.23
N ARG A 88 0.45 -0.98 -5.10
CA ARG A 88 0.50 -0.09 -3.94
C ARG A 88 1.75 -0.38 -3.10
N LEU A 89 2.55 0.64 -2.82
CA LEU A 89 3.64 0.55 -1.85
C LEU A 89 3.13 0.49 -0.41
N GLY A 90 3.86 -0.22 0.46
CA GLY A 90 3.58 -0.31 1.90
C GLY A 90 3.39 1.07 2.54
N GLY A 91 2.39 1.20 3.41
CA GLY A 91 2.06 2.46 4.10
C GLY A 91 1.30 3.51 3.27
N LYS A 92 1.25 3.40 1.93
CA LYS A 92 0.62 4.44 1.08
C LYS A 92 -0.90 4.50 1.15
N ALA A 93 -1.60 3.41 1.47
CA ALA A 93 -3.06 3.43 1.64
C ALA A 93 -3.50 4.33 2.81
N VAL A 94 -2.75 4.31 3.92
CA VAL A 94 -3.06 5.15 5.09
C VAL A 94 -2.85 6.64 4.76
N ALA A 95 -1.78 6.96 4.02
CA ALA A 95 -1.56 8.32 3.54
C ALA A 95 -2.68 8.78 2.58
N ASP A 96 -3.10 7.90 1.66
CA ASP A 96 -4.19 8.15 0.72
C ASP A 96 -5.51 8.51 1.43
N ILE A 97 -6.01 7.64 2.31
CA ILE A 97 -7.30 7.87 2.98
C ILE A 97 -7.33 9.17 3.79
N ILE A 98 -6.20 9.58 4.39
CA ILE A 98 -6.12 10.81 5.18
C ILE A 98 -6.07 12.04 4.27
N VAL A 99 -5.24 12.02 3.23
CA VAL A 99 -5.07 13.17 2.33
C VAL A 99 -6.31 13.36 1.46
N PHE A 100 -6.72 12.34 0.71
CA PHE A 100 -7.87 12.45 -0.17
C PHE A 100 -9.19 12.47 0.59
N GLY A 101 -9.29 11.80 1.75
CA GLY A 101 -10.48 11.91 2.61
C GLY A 101 -10.71 13.34 3.10
N ARG A 102 -9.64 14.02 3.55
CA ARG A 102 -9.72 15.44 3.93
C ARG A 102 -10.03 16.35 2.74
N GLN A 103 -9.42 16.09 1.58
CA GLN A 103 -9.70 16.86 0.37
C GLN A 103 -11.16 16.72 -0.06
N ALA A 104 -11.68 15.50 -0.12
CA ALA A 104 -13.08 15.23 -0.46
C ALA A 104 -14.04 15.92 0.52
N GLY A 105 -13.77 15.85 1.83
CA GLY A 105 -14.58 16.53 2.85
C GLY A 105 -14.60 18.06 2.70
N ASN A 106 -13.43 18.67 2.42
CA ASN A 106 -13.33 20.11 2.17
C ASN A 106 -14.12 20.51 0.92
N GLN A 107 -13.96 19.79 -0.19
CA GLN A 107 -14.63 20.13 -1.45
C GLN A 107 -16.14 19.92 -1.38
N ALA A 108 -16.58 18.82 -0.76
CA ALA A 108 -18.01 18.58 -0.53
C ALA A 108 -18.63 19.68 0.35
N THR A 109 -17.90 20.17 1.36
CA THR A 109 -18.37 21.27 2.22
C THR A 109 -18.43 22.60 1.47
N SER A 110 -17.46 22.90 0.61
CA SER A 110 -17.48 24.12 -0.21
C SER A 110 -18.65 24.10 -1.18
N PHE A 111 -18.91 22.96 -1.83
CA PHE A 111 -20.01 22.80 -2.79
C PHE A 111 -21.39 23.09 -2.20
N VAL A 112 -21.67 22.70 -0.95
CA VAL A 112 -22.98 22.93 -0.31
C VAL A 112 -23.14 24.33 0.27
N LYS A 113 -22.08 25.14 0.31
CA LYS A 113 -22.10 26.52 0.82
C LYS A 113 -22.30 27.57 -0.28
N GLU A 114 -22.11 27.18 -1.54
CA GLU A 114 -22.45 27.97 -2.73
C GLU A 114 -23.96 27.91 -3.01
#